data_AF-W4QJJ9-F1
#
_entry.id   AF-W4QJJ9-F1
#
_cell.length_a   1.000
_cell.length_b   1.000
_cell.length_c   1.000
_cell.angle_alpha   90.00
_cell.angle_beta   90.00
_cell.angle_gamma   90.00
#
_symmetry.space_group_name_H-M   'P 1'
#
loop_
_entity.id
_entity.type
_entity.pdbx_description
1 polymer ?
#
loop_
_entity_poly.entity_id
_entity_poly.type
_entity_poly.pdbx_seq_one_letter_code
_entity_poly.pdbx_strand_id
1 'polypeptide(L)'
;MSVTEHKKEAPKTVNCKVITVSDTRTVDTDKSGTYIKESLLNHGHIIADYEIVKDEQREIHDAIIEGIQADHIDAVLLNGGTGIADRDVTIETVKALITKEIVGFGELFRMLSYTEDIGPAAMLSRAIAGVSHHTAIFAMPGSSGAVKLAMDKLIISELGHVMREIRKDM
;
A
#
# COMPACT_ATOMS: atom_id res chain seq x y z
N MET A 1 19.64 19.58 -0.72
CA MET A 1 19.74 18.62 -1.84
C MET A 1 18.36 18.48 -2.44
N SER A 2 18.24 18.47 -3.77
CA SER A 2 16.93 18.49 -4.45
C SER A 2 16.28 17.10 -4.43
N VAL A 3 14.95 17.02 -4.56
CA VAL A 3 14.18 15.76 -4.73
C VAL A 3 14.82 14.86 -5.81
N THR A 4 15.36 15.48 -6.86
CA THR A 4 16.02 14.80 -7.99
C THR A 4 17.34 14.12 -7.60
N GLU A 5 18.08 14.64 -6.63
CA GLU A 5 19.32 14.01 -6.13
C GLU A 5 18.99 12.82 -5.22
N HIS A 6 17.93 12.91 -4.41
CA HIS A 6 17.54 11.82 -3.52
C HIS A 6 17.10 10.55 -4.26
N LYS A 7 16.52 10.69 -5.47
CA LYS A 7 16.12 9.54 -6.30
C LYS A 7 17.29 8.76 -6.92
N LYS A 8 18.49 9.34 -7.02
CA LYS A 8 19.64 8.67 -7.68
C LYS A 8 20.28 7.56 -6.83
N GLU A 9 20.22 7.68 -5.51
CA GLU A 9 20.77 6.67 -4.58
C GLU A 9 19.66 5.80 -3.98
N ALA A 10 18.43 5.95 -4.47
CA ALA A 10 17.33 5.10 -4.06
C ALA A 10 17.52 3.66 -4.60
N PRO A 11 17.13 2.63 -3.84
CA PRO A 11 17.11 1.27 -4.35
C PRO A 11 16.25 1.20 -5.62
N LYS A 12 16.82 0.62 -6.68
CA LYS A 12 16.13 0.44 -7.96
C LYS A 12 15.05 -0.65 -7.89
N THR A 13 15.20 -1.56 -6.95
CA THR A 13 14.31 -2.70 -6.73
C THR A 13 13.88 -2.71 -5.27
N VAL A 14 12.59 -2.93 -5.05
CA VAL A 14 11.96 -3.01 -3.73
C VAL A 14 11.21 -4.34 -3.68
N ASN A 15 11.45 -5.14 -2.65
CA ASN A 15 10.78 -6.41 -2.43
C ASN A 15 9.44 -6.18 -1.75
N CYS A 16 8.35 -6.52 -2.42
CA CYS A 16 7.01 -6.17 -1.99
C CYS A 16 6.20 -7.41 -1.62
N LYS A 17 5.45 -7.32 -0.51
CA LYS A 17 4.32 -8.21 -0.21
C LYS A 17 3.01 -7.54 -0.63
N VAL A 18 2.16 -8.26 -1.34
CA VAL A 18 0.84 -7.76 -1.76
C VAL A 18 -0.25 -8.53 -1.00
N ILE A 19 -1.13 -7.81 -0.32
CA ILE A 19 -2.23 -8.38 0.45
C ILE A 19 -3.54 -7.87 -0.14
N THR A 20 -4.41 -8.80 -0.53
CA THR A 20 -5.79 -8.47 -0.91
C THR A 20 -6.73 -8.83 0.24
N VAL A 21 -7.43 -7.83 0.78
CA VAL A 21 -8.42 -8.00 1.84
C VAL A 21 -9.79 -8.17 1.20
N SER A 22 -10.33 -9.40 1.23
CA SER A 22 -11.66 -9.69 0.68
C SER A 22 -12.23 -11.02 1.14
N ASP A 23 -13.54 -11.04 1.45
CA ASP A 23 -14.23 -12.29 1.75
C ASP A 23 -14.57 -13.13 0.52
N THR A 24 -14.62 -12.51 -0.65
CA THR A 24 -15.20 -13.12 -1.85
C THR A 24 -14.20 -13.31 -2.98
N ARG A 25 -13.05 -12.63 -2.94
CA ARG A 25 -12.02 -12.79 -3.96
C ARG A 25 -11.31 -14.13 -3.83
N THR A 26 -10.88 -14.60 -4.98
CA THR A 26 -9.97 -15.72 -5.20
C THR A 26 -8.81 -15.21 -6.03
N VAL A 27 -7.74 -16.00 -6.14
CA VAL A 27 -6.59 -15.66 -6.99
C VAL A 27 -7.04 -15.30 -8.42
N ASP A 28 -7.95 -16.07 -9.00
CA ASP A 28 -8.46 -15.84 -10.37
C ASP A 28 -9.34 -14.59 -10.52
N THR A 29 -9.92 -14.09 -9.44
CA THR A 29 -10.85 -12.96 -9.46
C THR A 29 -10.27 -11.67 -8.88
N ASP A 30 -9.06 -11.75 -8.30
CA ASP A 30 -8.34 -10.64 -7.69
C ASP A 30 -7.68 -9.74 -8.74
N LYS A 31 -8.51 -8.96 -9.43
CA LYS A 31 -8.06 -7.99 -10.43
C LYS A 31 -7.19 -6.89 -9.83
N SER A 32 -7.50 -6.46 -8.60
CA SER A 32 -6.81 -5.36 -7.93
C SER A 32 -5.42 -5.78 -7.47
N GLY A 33 -5.29 -6.92 -6.79
CA GLY A 33 -3.98 -7.48 -6.45
C GLY A 33 -3.16 -7.87 -7.68
N THR A 34 -3.80 -8.37 -8.75
CA THR A 34 -3.13 -8.63 -10.04
C THR A 34 -2.52 -7.35 -10.62
N TYR A 35 -3.30 -6.26 -10.65
CA TYR A 35 -2.81 -4.98 -11.16
C TYR A 35 -1.64 -4.43 -10.33
N ILE A 36 -1.68 -4.53 -8.99
CA ILE A 36 -0.56 -4.11 -8.13
C ILE A 36 0.69 -4.90 -8.50
N LYS A 37 0.58 -6.23 -8.61
CA LYS A 37 1.70 -7.10 -8.95
C LYS A 37 2.30 -6.77 -10.31
N GLU A 38 1.46 -6.61 -11.33
CA GLU A 38 1.89 -6.23 -12.68
C GLU A 38 2.58 -4.86 -12.69
N SER A 39 2.01 -3.87 -12.00
CA SER A 39 2.60 -2.52 -11.92
C SER A 39 3.99 -2.56 -11.28
N LEU A 40 4.15 -3.27 -10.15
CA LEU A 40 5.43 -3.45 -9.48
C LEU A 40 6.47 -4.13 -10.39
N LEU A 41 6.11 -5.26 -11.02
CA LEU A 41 7.00 -6.00 -11.92
C LEU A 41 7.45 -5.15 -13.12
N ASN A 42 6.51 -4.42 -13.74
CA ASN A 42 6.78 -3.56 -14.88
C ASN A 42 7.75 -2.41 -14.55
N HIS A 43 7.89 -2.05 -13.28
CA HIS A 43 8.81 -1.01 -12.80
C HIS A 43 10.09 -1.58 -12.14
N GLY A 44 10.34 -2.89 -12.27
CA GLY A 44 11.58 -3.53 -11.80
C GLY A 44 11.60 -3.83 -10.30
N HIS A 45 10.44 -3.84 -9.65
CA HIS A 45 10.26 -4.32 -8.28
C HIS A 45 9.97 -5.83 -8.26
N ILE A 46 10.05 -6.43 -7.08
CA ILE A 46 9.88 -7.88 -6.90
C ILE A 46 8.62 -8.12 -6.06
N ILE A 47 7.83 -9.12 -6.45
CA ILE A 47 6.76 -9.65 -5.61
C ILE A 47 7.35 -10.78 -4.78
N ALA A 48 7.74 -10.44 -3.55
CA ALA A 48 8.34 -11.37 -2.61
C ALA A 48 7.29 -12.32 -2.03
N ASP A 49 6.07 -11.82 -1.84
CA ASP A 49 4.96 -12.59 -1.29
C ASP A 49 3.59 -12.03 -1.74
N TYR A 50 2.57 -12.87 -1.75
CA TYR A 50 1.20 -12.50 -2.08
C TYR A 50 0.18 -13.43 -1.41
N GLU A 51 -0.84 -12.83 -0.81
CA GLU A 51 -1.96 -13.56 -0.23
C GLU A 51 -3.29 -12.79 -0.30
N ILE A 52 -4.39 -13.53 -0.13
CA ILE A 52 -5.74 -12.99 0.05
C ILE A 52 -6.21 -13.36 1.46
N VAL A 53 -6.56 -12.35 2.25
CA VAL A 53 -7.07 -12.51 3.62
C VAL A 53 -8.52 -12.07 3.73
N LYS A 54 -9.23 -12.57 4.74
CA LYS A 54 -10.59 -12.12 5.07
C LYS A 54 -10.58 -10.70 5.62
N ASP A 55 -11.72 -10.01 5.50
CA ASP A 55 -11.89 -8.65 6.04
C ASP A 55 -12.14 -8.72 7.56
N GLU A 56 -11.13 -9.21 8.27
CA GLU A 56 -11.13 -9.49 9.69
C GLU A 56 -9.84 -8.94 10.29
N GLN A 57 -9.95 -8.18 11.38
CA GLN A 57 -8.82 -7.45 11.97
C GLN A 57 -7.61 -8.34 12.24
N ARG A 58 -7.84 -9.55 12.75
CA ARG A 58 -6.77 -10.50 13.07
C ARG A 58 -6.06 -11.02 11.82
N GLU A 59 -6.82 -11.40 10.78
CA GLU A 59 -6.25 -11.92 9.53
C GLU A 59 -5.40 -10.85 8.83
N ILE A 60 -5.90 -9.61 8.78
CA ILE A 60 -5.17 -8.47 8.23
C ILE A 60 -3.91 -8.18 9.06
N HIS A 61 -4.04 -8.16 10.39
CA HIS A 61 -2.93 -7.91 11.30
C HIS A 61 -1.82 -8.94 11.12
N ASP A 62 -2.15 -10.23 11.15
CA ASP A 62 -1.18 -11.31 11.09
C ASP A 62 -0.42 -11.30 9.74
N ALA A 63 -1.14 -11.09 8.63
CA ALA A 63 -0.52 -10.96 7.31
C ALA A 63 0.44 -9.75 7.19
N ILE A 64 0.11 -8.61 7.81
CA ILE A 64 0.99 -7.44 7.87
C ILE A 64 2.23 -7.75 8.72
N ILE A 65 2.04 -8.36 9.90
CA ILE A 65 3.15 -8.72 10.81
C ILE A 65 4.13 -9.67 10.14
N GLU A 66 3.65 -10.69 9.43
CA GLU A 66 4.51 -11.57 8.64
C GLU A 66 5.36 -10.80 7.63
N GLY A 67 4.78 -9.79 6.97
CA GLY A 67 5.50 -8.91 6.06
C GLY A 67 6.54 -8.03 6.76
N ILE A 68 6.22 -7.50 7.95
CA ILE A 68 7.13 -6.67 8.75
C ILE A 68 8.31 -7.49 9.29
N GLN A 69 8.08 -8.74 9.69
CA GLN A 69 9.10 -9.60 10.31
C GLN A 69 10.01 -10.31 9.30
N ALA A 70 9.66 -10.30 8.02
CA ALA A 70 10.43 -10.94 6.98
C ALA A 70 11.57 -10.04 6.48
N ASP A 71 12.82 -10.44 6.73
CA ASP A 71 14.03 -9.70 6.30
C ASP A 71 14.13 -9.44 4.78
N HIS A 72 13.35 -10.16 3.97
CA HIS A 72 13.32 -10.06 2.52
C HIS A 72 12.14 -9.22 2.00
N ILE A 73 11.31 -8.62 2.87
CA ILE A 73 10.19 -7.75 2.50
C ILE A 73 10.51 -6.32 2.91
N ASP A 74 10.53 -5.43 1.91
CA ASP A 74 10.80 -4.01 2.07
C ASP A 74 9.51 -3.20 2.22
N ALA A 75 8.44 -3.61 1.53
CA ALA A 75 7.17 -2.90 1.53
C ALA A 75 5.97 -3.87 1.50
N VAL A 76 4.89 -3.50 2.20
CA VAL A 76 3.60 -4.21 2.21
C VAL A 76 2.54 -3.32 1.58
N LEU A 77 1.86 -3.82 0.55
CA LEU A 77 0.79 -3.11 -0.16
C LEU A 77 -0.52 -3.87 0.01
N LEU A 78 -1.48 -3.23 0.68
CA LEU A 78 -2.81 -3.76 0.96
C LEU A 78 -3.86 -3.11 0.07
N ASN A 79 -4.83 -3.89 -0.40
CA ASN A 79 -6.05 -3.38 -1.04
C ASN A 79 -7.31 -4.03 -0.47
N GLY A 80 -8.34 -3.22 -0.16
CA GLY A 80 -9.63 -3.70 0.36
C GLY A 80 -9.85 -3.48 1.87
N GLY A 81 -11.09 -3.67 2.34
CA GLY A 81 -11.49 -3.52 3.75
C GLY A 81 -11.39 -2.08 4.31
N THR A 82 -11.44 -1.07 3.45
CA THR A 82 -11.21 0.35 3.82
C THR A 82 -12.48 1.19 3.86
N GLY A 83 -13.67 0.61 3.73
CA GLY A 83 -14.92 1.37 3.74
C GLY A 83 -15.23 2.02 5.10
N ILE A 84 -16.44 2.55 5.22
CA ILE A 84 -16.94 3.20 6.45
C ILE A 84 -17.89 2.31 7.24
N ALA A 85 -18.14 1.07 6.79
CA ALA A 85 -18.98 0.14 7.54
C ALA A 85 -18.20 -0.40 8.74
N ASP A 86 -18.90 -0.82 9.80
CA ASP A 86 -18.26 -1.31 11.04
C ASP A 86 -17.29 -2.48 10.82
N ARG A 87 -17.52 -3.24 9.73
CA ARG A 87 -16.69 -4.38 9.34
C ARG A 87 -15.40 -4.01 8.62
N ASP A 88 -15.32 -2.81 8.05
CA ASP A 88 -14.16 -2.34 7.30
C ASP A 88 -13.06 -1.90 8.28
N VAL A 89 -12.09 -2.78 8.54
CA VAL A 89 -11.10 -2.61 9.64
C VAL A 89 -9.66 -2.46 9.17
N THR A 90 -9.39 -2.42 7.87
CA THR A 90 -8.01 -2.34 7.33
C THR A 90 -7.26 -1.10 7.84
N ILE A 91 -7.91 0.06 7.87
CA ILE A 91 -7.25 1.33 8.22
C ILE A 91 -6.87 1.35 9.71
N GLU A 92 -7.78 0.94 10.58
CA GLU A 92 -7.59 0.82 12.02
C GLU A 92 -6.46 -0.17 12.33
N THR A 93 -6.45 -1.30 11.63
CA THR A 93 -5.43 -2.35 11.78
C THR A 93 -4.05 -1.83 11.39
N VAL A 94 -3.92 -1.22 10.22
CA VAL A 94 -2.64 -0.64 9.76
C VAL A 94 -2.19 0.49 10.68
N LYS A 95 -3.11 1.36 11.11
CA LYS A 95 -2.80 2.49 12.00
C LYS A 95 -2.23 2.06 13.34
N ALA A 96 -2.68 0.92 13.88
CA ALA A 96 -2.16 0.37 15.13
C ALA A 96 -0.73 -0.19 14.99
N LEU A 97 -0.30 -0.55 13.78
CA LEU A 97 0.98 -1.21 13.50
C LEU A 97 2.10 -0.26 13.07
N ILE A 98 1.76 0.88 12.47
CA ILE A 98 2.74 1.88 12.02
C ILE A 98 3.27 2.69 13.19
N THR A 99 4.58 2.93 13.20
CA THR A 99 5.24 3.80 14.19
C THR A 99 5.32 5.25 13.71
N LYS A 100 5.23 5.47 12.39
CA LYS A 100 5.19 6.80 11.77
C LYS A 100 4.25 6.79 10.57
N GLU A 101 3.23 7.63 10.63
CA GLU A 101 2.25 7.79 9.54
C GLU A 101 2.79 8.73 8.45
N ILE A 102 2.59 8.34 7.18
CA ILE A 102 2.84 9.16 6.00
C ILE A 102 1.50 9.81 5.62
N VAL A 103 1.09 10.81 6.41
CA VAL A 103 -0.25 11.43 6.33
C VAL A 103 -0.61 11.91 4.91
N GLY A 104 0.40 12.40 4.18
CA GLY A 104 0.25 12.90 2.82
C GLY A 104 -0.26 11.86 1.81
N PHE A 105 -0.07 10.55 2.06
CA PHE A 105 -0.59 9.52 1.17
C PHE A 105 -2.12 9.54 1.12
N GLY A 106 -2.78 9.47 2.29
CA GLY A 106 -4.23 9.47 2.37
C GLY A 106 -4.83 10.81 1.90
N GLU A 107 -4.17 11.92 2.22
CA GLU A 107 -4.58 13.26 1.81
C GLU A 107 -4.53 13.45 0.29
N LEU A 108 -3.39 13.15 -0.33
CA LEU A 108 -3.21 13.27 -1.78
C LEU A 108 -4.07 12.25 -2.53
N PHE A 109 -4.22 11.03 -2.01
CA PHE A 109 -5.10 10.03 -2.60
C PHE A 109 -6.55 10.53 -2.68
N ARG A 110 -7.09 11.09 -1.58
CA ARG A 110 -8.44 11.67 -1.59
C ARG A 110 -8.53 12.89 -2.51
N MET A 111 -7.51 13.75 -2.51
CA MET A 111 -7.48 14.92 -3.40
C MET A 111 -7.55 14.50 -4.87
N LEU A 112 -6.68 13.58 -5.30
CA LEU A 112 -6.65 13.04 -6.67
C LEU A 112 -7.95 12.30 -7.00
N SER A 113 -8.48 11.50 -6.07
CA SER A 113 -9.76 10.81 -6.26
C SER A 113 -10.91 11.80 -6.47
N TYR A 114 -10.89 12.94 -5.76
CA TYR A 114 -11.90 13.98 -5.90
C TYR A 114 -11.76 14.76 -7.22
N THR A 115 -10.54 15.11 -7.61
CA THR A 115 -10.31 15.99 -8.76
C THR A 115 -10.27 15.26 -10.10
N GLU A 116 -9.87 13.98 -10.12
CA GLU A 116 -9.59 13.25 -11.36
C GLU A 116 -10.47 12.00 -11.58
N ASP A 117 -11.24 11.54 -10.58
CA ASP A 117 -11.98 10.27 -10.67
C ASP A 117 -13.43 10.36 -10.15
N ILE A 118 -13.67 10.05 -8.87
CA ILE A 118 -15.00 9.81 -8.30
C ILE A 118 -15.67 11.04 -7.67
N GLY A 119 -15.03 12.21 -7.75
CA GLY A 119 -15.63 13.46 -7.27
C GLY A 119 -15.95 13.44 -5.77
N PRO A 120 -17.12 13.96 -5.33
CA PRO A 120 -17.50 14.03 -3.92
C PRO A 120 -17.46 12.69 -3.16
N ALA A 121 -17.60 11.55 -3.84
CA ALA A 121 -17.51 10.23 -3.21
C ALA A 121 -16.13 9.98 -2.56
N ALA A 122 -15.09 10.68 -3.02
CA ALA A 122 -13.74 10.62 -2.42
C ALA A 122 -13.71 11.04 -0.94
N MET A 123 -14.71 11.78 -0.44
CA MET A 123 -14.87 12.07 0.98
C MET A 123 -14.96 10.80 1.84
N LEU A 124 -15.51 9.71 1.28
CA LEU A 124 -15.68 8.44 1.99
C LEU A 124 -14.48 7.50 1.80
N SER A 125 -13.57 7.83 0.88
CA SER A 125 -12.40 7.01 0.59
C SER A 125 -11.39 7.08 1.73
N ARG A 126 -11.04 5.92 2.29
CA ARG A 126 -10.00 5.81 3.31
C ARG A 126 -8.79 5.10 2.75
N ALA A 127 -7.62 5.67 2.99
CA ALA A 127 -6.32 5.17 2.60
C ALA A 127 -5.30 5.66 3.64
N ILE A 128 -4.32 4.83 3.97
CA ILE A 128 -3.29 5.14 4.97
C ILE A 128 -1.96 4.55 4.51
N ALA A 129 -0.87 5.24 4.82
CA ALA A 129 0.46 4.70 4.66
C ALA A 129 1.32 5.05 5.88
N GLY A 130 2.35 4.26 6.12
CA GLY A 130 3.24 4.47 7.24
C GLY A 130 4.46 3.56 7.20
N VAL A 131 5.24 3.63 8.27
CA VAL A 131 6.46 2.84 8.44
C VAL A 131 6.34 2.01 9.71
N SER A 132 6.79 0.76 9.68
CA SER A 132 6.98 -0.09 10.85
C SER A 132 8.23 -0.97 10.65
N HIS A 133 9.14 -1.01 11.63
CA HIS A 133 10.37 -1.81 11.61
C HIS A 133 11.13 -1.79 10.26
N HIS A 134 11.36 -0.61 9.70
CA HIS A 134 12.02 -0.43 8.39
C HIS A 134 11.27 -0.93 7.16
N THR A 135 10.00 -1.34 7.33
CA THR A 135 9.09 -1.74 6.26
C THR A 135 8.09 -0.62 5.97
N ALA A 136 7.90 -0.29 4.70
CA ALA A 136 6.85 0.64 4.28
C ALA A 136 5.50 -0.09 4.17
N ILE A 137 4.41 0.53 4.60
CA ILE A 137 3.07 -0.06 4.53
C ILE A 137 2.14 0.92 3.82
N PHE A 138 1.43 0.46 2.80
CA PHE A 138 0.42 1.24 2.07
C PHE A 138 -0.89 0.45 2.04
N ALA A 139 -1.98 1.05 2.50
CA ALA A 139 -3.32 0.47 2.41
C ALA A 139 -4.25 1.40 1.63
N MET A 140 -4.87 0.85 0.59
CA MET A 140 -5.74 1.58 -0.34
C MET A 140 -7.07 0.84 -0.57
N PRO A 141 -8.11 1.50 -1.10
CA PRO A 141 -9.37 0.84 -1.38
C PRO A 141 -9.23 -0.31 -2.39
N GLY A 142 -10.12 -1.31 -2.30
CA GLY A 142 -10.06 -2.52 -3.15
C GLY A 142 -10.60 -2.36 -4.56
N SER A 143 -11.17 -1.22 -4.93
CA SER A 143 -11.68 -1.00 -6.30
C SER A 143 -10.51 -0.82 -7.27
N SER A 144 -10.62 -1.39 -8.48
CA SER A 144 -9.52 -1.34 -9.45
C SER A 144 -9.17 0.09 -9.88
N GLY A 145 -10.14 1.01 -9.88
CA GLY A 145 -9.89 2.44 -10.13
C GLY A 145 -9.05 3.09 -9.03
N ALA A 146 -9.40 2.86 -7.77
CA ALA A 146 -8.66 3.38 -6.62
C ALA A 146 -7.23 2.84 -6.56
N VAL A 147 -7.06 1.52 -6.78
CA VAL A 147 -5.74 0.89 -6.85
C VAL A 147 -4.89 1.50 -7.96
N LYS A 148 -5.47 1.64 -9.16
CA LYS A 148 -4.77 2.27 -10.29
C LYS A 148 -4.33 3.69 -9.97
N LEU A 149 -5.23 4.50 -9.42
CA LEU A 149 -4.93 5.88 -9.05
C LEU A 149 -3.81 5.96 -7.98
N ALA A 150 -3.89 5.15 -6.93
CA ALA A 150 -2.86 5.12 -5.88
C ALA A 150 -1.50 4.65 -6.41
N MET A 151 -1.48 3.56 -7.19
CA MET A 151 -0.25 2.99 -7.74
C MET A 151 0.41 3.95 -8.72
N ASP A 152 -0.32 4.41 -9.73
CA ASP A 152 0.23 5.19 -10.85
C ASP A 152 0.62 6.61 -10.44
N LYS A 153 -0.16 7.25 -9.55
CA LYS A 153 0.05 8.67 -9.22
C LYS A 153 0.92 8.88 -7.99
N LEU A 154 1.00 7.91 -7.07
CA LEU A 154 1.63 8.11 -5.77
C LEU A 154 2.70 7.08 -5.44
N ILE A 155 2.40 5.79 -5.56
CA ILE A 155 3.26 4.75 -4.97
C ILE A 155 4.46 4.44 -5.88
N ILE A 156 4.21 4.11 -7.15
CA ILE A 156 5.24 3.49 -7.99
C ILE A 156 6.45 4.41 -8.24
N SER A 157 6.20 5.72 -8.36
CA SER A 157 7.22 6.73 -8.63
C SER A 157 8.06 7.13 -7.41
N GLU A 158 7.60 6.77 -6.21
CA GLU A 158 8.22 7.14 -4.94
C GLU A 158 8.70 5.93 -4.12
N LEU A 159 8.30 4.70 -4.46
CA LEU A 159 8.57 3.52 -3.64
C LEU A 159 10.06 3.33 -3.31
N GLY A 160 10.94 3.47 -4.31
CA GLY A 160 12.40 3.43 -4.07
C GLY A 160 12.88 4.56 -3.15
N HIS A 161 12.37 5.78 -3.33
CA HIS A 161 12.76 6.92 -2.51
C HIS A 161 12.28 6.78 -1.05
N VAL A 162 11.06 6.26 -0.84
CA VAL A 162 10.53 5.90 0.48
C VAL A 162 11.48 4.93 1.19
N MET A 163 11.89 3.85 0.51
CA MET A 163 12.79 2.87 1.13
C MET A 163 14.18 3.44 1.45
N ARG A 164 14.71 4.33 0.61
CA ARG A 164 15.94 5.06 0.92
C ARG A 164 15.80 5.87 2.21
N GLU A 165 14.71 6.62 2.34
CA GLU A 165 14.49 7.50 3.49
C GLU A 165 14.32 6.73 4.79
N ILE A 166 13.65 5.57 4.73
CA ILE A 166 13.49 4.66 5.88
C ILE A 166 14.84 4.08 6.35
N ARG A 167 15.78 3.87 5.42
CA ARG A 167 17.08 3.22 5.69
C ARG A 167 18.23 4.19 5.94
N LYS A 168 18.00 5.50 5.84
CA LYS A 168 19.09 6.50 5.85
C LYS A 168 19.91 6.53 7.15
N ASP A 169 19.31 6.09 8.26
CA ASP A 169 19.90 6.10 9.60
C ASP A 169 20.31 4.68 10.07
N MET A 170 20.33 3.70 9.16
CA MET A 170 20.76 2.31 9.41
C MET A 170 22.24 2.08 9.12
#